data_AF-A0A1F5B802-F1
#
_entry.id   AF-A0A1F5B802-F1
#
_cell.length_a   1.000
_cell.length_b   1.000
_cell.length_c   1.000
_cell.angle_alpha   90.00
_cell.angle_beta   90.00
_cell.angle_gamma   90.00
#
_symmetry.space_group_name_H-M   'P 1'
#
loop_
_entity.id
_entity.type
_entity.pdbx_description
1 polymer ?
#
loop_
_entity_poly.entity_id
_entity_poly.type
_entity_poly.pdbx_seq_one_letter_code
_entity_poly.pdbx_strand_id
1 'polypeptide(L)' 'MPDDMPEIVLERGDIPLIDLLVEKKLVGSRGEAKRLIQQGGVTLDNRRVDDIAEKIALPAGRPAVLKLGKRKFFRLTART' A
#
# COMPACT_ATOMS: atom_id res chain seq x y z
N MET A 1 -6.70 -4.29 -17.57
CA MET A 1 -6.03 -4.35 -16.25
C MET A 1 -5.03 -5.50 -16.33
N PRO A 2 -3.81 -5.41 -15.77
CA PRO A 2 -2.92 -6.56 -15.76
C PRO A 2 -3.51 -7.65 -14.85
N ASP A 3 -3.53 -8.89 -15.32
CA ASP A 3 -4.15 -10.04 -14.62
C ASP A 3 -3.41 -10.46 -13.35
N ASP A 4 -2.13 -10.10 -13.20
CA ASP A 4 -1.31 -10.37 -12.00
C ASP A 4 -1.26 -9.16 -11.06
N MET A 5 -2.25 -9.07 -10.16
CA MET A 5 -2.18 -8.21 -8.98
C MET A 5 -1.83 -9.06 -7.75
N PRO A 6 -0.58 -9.02 -7.25
CA PRO A 6 -0.21 -9.65 -5.99
C PRO A 6 -1.12 -9.19 -4.85
N GLU A 7 -1.64 -10.15 -4.10
CA GLU A 7 -2.50 -9.92 -2.94
C GLU A 7 -1.68 -9.90 -1.65
N ILE A 8 -1.94 -8.89 -0.83
CA ILE A 8 -1.30 -8.65 0.45
C ILE A 8 -2.38 -8.72 1.51
N VAL A 9 -2.38 -9.81 2.26
CA VAL A 9 -3.22 -9.96 3.44
C VAL A 9 -2.56 -9.25 4.62
N LEU A 10 -3.35 -8.43 5.29
CA LEU A 10 -3.03 -7.74 6.52
C LEU A 10 -3.78 -8.38 7.68
N GLU A 11 -3.04 -8.70 8.75
CA GLU A 11 -3.59 -9.24 10.00
C GLU A 11 -4.39 -8.19 10.77
N ARG A 12 -4.08 -6.90 10.56
CA ARG A 12 -4.79 -5.78 11.17
C ARG A 12 -5.01 -4.69 10.13
N GLY A 13 -6.21 -4.09 10.14
CA GLY A 13 -6.58 -2.97 9.29
C GLY A 13 -6.04 -1.62 9.78
N ASP A 14 -4.89 -1.59 10.47
CA ASP A 14 -4.31 -0.37 11.06
C ASP A 14 -2.77 -0.31 10.99
N ILE A 15 -2.18 -0.78 9.90
CA ILE A 15 -0.72 -0.67 9.69
C ILE A 15 -0.35 0.65 9.01
N PRO A 16 0.75 1.32 9.43
CA PRO A 16 1.33 2.43 8.68
C PRO A 16 1.72 1.98 7.27
N LEU A 17 1.37 2.77 6.26
CA LEU A 17 1.67 2.44 4.87
C LEU A 17 3.16 2.17 4.65
N ILE A 18 4.03 3.00 5.22
CA ILE A 18 5.49 2.84 5.11
C ILE A 18 6.00 1.50 5.64
N ASP A 19 5.40 1.01 6.73
CA ASP A 19 5.77 -0.26 7.34
C ASP A 19 5.34 -1.41 6.45
N LEU A 20 4.11 -1.36 5.94
CA LEU A 20 3.61 -2.34 4.97
C LEU A 20 4.53 -2.44 3.75
N LEU A 21 4.94 -1.30 3.17
CA LEU A 21 5.80 -1.28 1.99
C LEU A 21 7.14 -1.97 2.23
N VAL A 22 7.71 -1.81 3.43
CA VAL A 22 9.01 -2.37 3.81
C VAL A 22 8.89 -3.83 4.23
N GLU A 23 7.91 -4.16 5.08
CA GLU A 23 7.66 -5.53 5.56
C GLU A 23 7.33 -6.48 4.41
N LYS A 24 6.52 -6.02 3.45
CA LYS A 24 6.18 -6.78 2.24
C LYS A 24 7.26 -6.68 1.15
N LYS A 25 8.41 -6.06 1.46
CA LYS A 25 9.58 -5.90 0.57
C LYS A 25 9.23 -5.29 -0.79
N LEU A 26 8.26 -4.37 -0.81
CA LEU A 26 7.82 -3.68 -2.03
C LEU A 26 8.78 -2.55 -2.43
N VAL A 27 9.50 -2.04 -1.43
CA VAL A 27 10.57 -1.04 -1.53
C VAL A 27 11.84 -1.59 -0.87
N GLY A 28 13.01 -1.07 -1.24
CA GLY A 28 14.30 -1.46 -0.66
C GLY A 28 14.56 -0.87 0.73
N SER A 29 13.88 0.22 1.12
CA SER A 29 14.05 0.82 2.45
C SER A 29 12.89 1.73 2.85
N ARG A 30 12.78 2.06 4.15
CA ARG A 30 11.85 3.08 4.66
C ARG A 30 12.05 4.43 3.96
N GLY A 31 13.30 4.82 3.70
CA GLY A 31 13.62 6.08 3.03
C GLY A 31 13.12 6.14 1.59
N GLU A 32 13.16 5.00 0.88
CA GLU A 32 12.59 4.87 -0.46
C GLU A 32 11.07 4.96 -0.45
N ALA A 33 10.38 4.26 0.47
CA ALA A 33 8.94 4.40 0.64
C ALA A 33 8.53 5.84 0.94
N LYS A 34 9.23 6.52 1.86
CA LYS A 34 8.97 7.93 2.19
C LYS A 34 9.09 8.83 0.96
N ARG A 35 10.14 8.66 0.15
CA ARG A 35 10.30 9.41 -1.10
C ARG A 35 9.18 9.13 -2.09
N LEU A 36 8.79 7.87 -2.27
CA LEU A 36 7.69 7.49 -3.15
C LEU A 36 6.37 8.14 -2.73
N ILE A 37 6.04 8.14 -1.44
CA ILE A 37 4.82 8.77 -0.90
C ILE A 37 4.87 10.28 -1.16
N GLN A 38 5.96 10.95 -0.77
CA GLN A 38 6.12 12.41 -0.98
C GLN A 38 6.05 12.81 -2.46
N GLN A 39 6.63 12.01 -3.35
CA GLN A 39 6.58 12.25 -4.79
C GLN A 39 5.22 11.91 -5.43
N GLY A 40 4.27 11.33 -4.69
CA GLY A 40 2.98 10.90 -5.22
C GLY A 40 3.04 9.63 -6.05
N GLY A 41 4.09 8.85 -5.86
CA GLY A 41 4.23 7.52 -6.42
C GLY A 41 3.40 6.48 -5.68
N VAL A 42 2.62 6.85 -4.65
CA VAL A 42 1.75 5.92 -3.93
C VAL A 42 0.31 6.40 -3.95
N THR A 43 -0.59 5.53 -4.39
CA THR A 43 -2.03 5.79 -4.39
C THR A 43 -2.78 4.58 -3.83
N LEU A 44 -3.77 4.82 -2.98
CA LEU A 44 -4.66 3.81 -2.40
C LEU A 44 -6.08 4.07 -2.93
N ASP A 45 -6.70 3.09 -3.60
CA ASP A 45 -8.02 3.22 -4.21
C ASP A 45 -8.18 4.49 -5.06
N ASN A 46 -7.19 4.75 -5.92
CA ASN A 46 -7.07 5.97 -6.73
C ASN A 46 -6.93 7.30 -5.95
N ARG A 47 -6.79 7.27 -4.63
CA ARG A 47 -6.44 8.44 -3.82
C ARG A 47 -4.94 8.50 -3.63
N ARG A 48 -4.33 9.66 -3.91
CA ARG A 48 -2.92 9.89 -3.63
C ARG A 48 -2.69 9.89 -2.13
N VAL A 49 -1.68 9.16 -1.69
CA VAL A 49 -1.21 9.24 -0.31
C VAL A 49 -0.05 10.23 -0.28
N ASP A 50 -0.19 11.26 0.53
CA ASP A 50 0.78 12.34 0.75
C ASP A 50 1.37 12.30 2.16
N ASP A 51 0.62 11.75 3.14
CA ASP A 51 1.12 11.50 4.48
C ASP A 51 1.89 10.17 4.57
N ILE A 52 3.08 10.24 5.16
CA ILE A 52 3.95 9.08 5.42
C ILE A 52 3.46 8.29 6.64
N ALA A 53 2.76 8.97 7.55
CA ALA A 53 2.10 8.37 8.70
C ALA A 53 0.68 7.85 8.36
N GLU A 54 0.25 7.97 7.09
CA GLU A 54 -1.04 7.44 6.64
C GLU A 54 -1.14 5.96 7.01
N LYS A 55 -2.22 5.64 7.72
CA LYS A 55 -2.54 4.26 8.09
C LYS A 55 -3.51 3.70 7.09
N ILE A 56 -3.29 2.44 6.73
CA ILE A 56 -4.24 1.73 5.89
C ILE A 56 -5.40 1.29 6.76
N ALA A 57 -6.53 2.00 6.66
CA ALA A 57 -7.78 1.65 7.30
C ALA A 57 -8.63 0.78 6.36
N LEU A 58 -8.48 -0.55 6.44
CA LEU A 58 -9.27 -1.49 5.65
C LEU A 58 -10.36 -2.15 6.50
N PRO A 59 -11.64 -1.96 6.16
CA PRO A 59 -12.72 -2.74 6.75
C PRO A 59 -12.54 -4.23 6.44
N ALA A 60 -12.95 -5.08 7.39
CA ALA A 60 -13.04 -6.53 7.22
C ALA A 60 -13.70 -6.90 5.88
N GLY A 61 -13.04 -7.72 5.08
CA GLY A 61 -13.58 -8.22 3.80
C GLY A 61 -13.66 -7.19 2.67
N ARG A 62 -13.18 -5.95 2.85
CA ARG A 62 -13.10 -4.96 1.78
C ARG A 62 -11.68 -4.85 1.22
N PRO A 63 -11.44 -5.29 -0.02
CA PRO A 63 -10.14 -5.10 -0.64
C PRO A 63 -9.91 -3.63 -1.02
N ALA A 64 -8.65 -3.19 -0.97
CA ALA A 64 -8.21 -1.94 -1.58
C ALA A 64 -7.11 -2.17 -2.60
N VAL A 65 -6.97 -1.25 -3.54
CA VAL A 65 -5.92 -1.28 -4.56
C VAL A 65 -4.82 -0.31 -4.17
N LEU A 66 -3.68 -0.86 -3.78
CA LEU A 66 -2.46 -0.10 -3.60
C LEU A 66 -1.69 -0.07 -4.92
N LYS A 67 -1.40 1.14 -5.39
CA LYS A 67 -0.59 1.35 -6.59
C LYS A 67 0.70 2.06 -6.21
N LEU A 68 1.80 1.45 -6.65
CA LEU A 68 3.17 1.93 -6.50
C LEU A 68 3.73 2.29 -7.87
N GLY A 69 3.94 3.58 -8.08
CA GLY A 69 4.37 4.18 -9.33
C GLY A 69 3.37 3.93 -10.46
N LYS A 70 3.89 3.66 -11.67
CA LYS A 70 3.06 3.45 -12.86
C LYS A 70 2.74 1.98 -13.16
N ARG A 71 3.55 1.04 -12.64
CA ARG A 71 3.55 -0.35 -13.09
C ARG A 71 3.21 -1.38 -12.02
N LYS A 72 3.36 -1.06 -10.73
CA LYS A 72 3.15 -2.02 -9.64
C LYS A 72 1.79 -1.77 -8.99
N PHE A 73 0.94 -2.80 -8.96
CA PHE A 73 -0.39 -2.77 -8.35
C PHE A 73 -0.49 -3.95 -7.40
N PHE A 74 -1.06 -3.72 -6.23
CA PHE A 74 -1.22 -4.70 -5.17
C PHE A 74 -2.66 -4.64 -4.68
N ARG A 75 -3.25 -5.80 -4.42
CA ARG A 75 -4.54 -5.90 -3.74
C ARG A 75 -4.27 -6.03 -2.26
N LEU A 76 -4.81 -5.15 -1.43
CA LEU A 76 -4.72 -5.24 0.01
C LEU A 76 -6.03 -5.81 0.54
N THR A 77 -5.96 -6.81 1.43
CA THR A 77 -7.12 -7.38 2.12
C THR A 77 -6.84 -7.45 3.62
N ALA A 78 -7.84 -7.17 4.45
CA ALA A 78 -7.72 -7.33 5.90
C ALA A 78 -8.42 -8.63 6.33
N ARG A 79 -7.71 -9.49 7.08
CA ARG A 79 -8.32 -10.53 7.90
C ARG A 79 -8.77 -9.87 9.20
N THR A 80 -10.07 -9.78 9.41
CA THR A 80 -10.68 -9.48 10.70
C THR A 80 -11.54 -10.67 11.08
#